data_AF-A0A9W8AC27-F1
#
_entry.id   AF-A0A9W8AC27-F1
#
_cell.length_a   1.000
_cell.length_b   1.000
_cell.length_c   1.000
_cell.angle_alpha   90.00
_cell.angle_beta   90.00
_cell.angle_gamma   90.00
#
_symmetry.space_group_name_H-M   'P 1'
#
loop_
_entity.id
_entity.type
_entity.pdbx_description
1 polymer ?
#
loop_
_entity_poly.entity_id
_entity_poly.type
_entity_poly.pdbx_seq_one_letter_code
_entity_poly.pdbx_strand_id
1 'polypeptide(L)'
;MVKDEGLVVHLDGISGRTTILHGLMLKLAEMGLETEFLDKVFQAYFVDQQDICDVYAVANIIEQMKLDEDELKKSDYGIAYKSQLLKLLDENGELGVQGTPFFIFDRTFAMSGAQPVDKLMFIFEQLVERAKRPASVSQSTGEDGKGGQDKLTEGPSLDTATVASATGTTPPSRSPATTSPAAPRYFTPSS
;
A
#
# COMPACT_ATOMS: atom_id res chain seq x y z
N MET A 1 7.08 -19.63 -6.92
CA MET A 1 8.51 -19.40 -7.24
C MET A 1 8.61 -18.50 -8.46
N VAL A 2 8.89 -17.21 -8.26
CA VAL A 2 9.28 -16.30 -9.35
C VAL A 2 10.78 -16.47 -9.52
N LYS A 3 11.27 -16.76 -10.74
CA LYS A 3 12.68 -17.07 -11.01
C LYS A 3 13.42 -15.97 -11.79
N ASP A 4 12.70 -14.95 -12.21
CA ASP A 4 13.16 -14.03 -13.26
C ASP A 4 14.18 -12.99 -12.79
N GLU A 5 14.43 -12.87 -11.48
CA GLU A 5 15.43 -11.96 -10.90
C GLU A 5 16.52 -12.68 -10.08
N GLY A 6 16.63 -14.01 -10.20
CA GLY A 6 17.61 -14.80 -9.44
C GLY A 6 17.31 -14.96 -7.94
N LEU A 7 16.20 -14.40 -7.46
CA LEU A 7 15.73 -14.53 -6.08
C LEU A 7 14.76 -15.72 -5.96
N VAL A 8 15.03 -16.64 -5.03
CA VAL A 8 14.07 -17.71 -4.71
C VAL A 8 13.01 -17.13 -3.78
N VAL A 9 11.82 -16.86 -4.33
CA VAL A 9 10.68 -16.34 -3.56
C VAL A 9 9.52 -17.34 -3.47
N HIS A 10 9.00 -17.45 -2.27
CA HIS A 10 7.82 -18.22 -1.88
C HIS A 10 6.66 -17.24 -1.70
N LEU A 11 5.60 -17.41 -2.48
CA LEU A 11 4.40 -16.55 -2.43
C LEU A 11 3.28 -17.16 -1.58
N ASP A 12 3.45 -18.41 -1.16
CA ASP A 12 2.46 -19.19 -0.41
C ASP A 12 2.68 -19.10 1.11
N GLY A 13 3.14 -17.93 1.58
CA GLY A 13 3.45 -17.65 2.98
C GLY A 13 2.21 -17.48 3.88
N ILE A 14 2.44 -17.36 5.19
CA ILE A 14 1.38 -17.15 6.17
C ILE A 14 0.84 -15.72 6.06
N SER A 15 -0.40 -15.59 5.59
CA SER A 15 -1.06 -14.28 5.49
C SER A 15 -1.66 -13.87 6.84
N GLY A 16 -1.42 -12.61 7.24
CA GLY A 16 -1.96 -12.06 8.47
C GLY A 16 -1.86 -10.53 8.52
N ARG A 17 -2.13 -9.97 9.71
CA ARG A 17 -2.17 -8.52 9.90
C ARG A 17 -0.76 -7.96 10.12
N THR A 18 -0.35 -7.04 9.25
CA THR A 18 0.98 -6.39 9.31
C THR A 18 0.96 -5.02 10.00
N THR A 19 -0.08 -4.69 10.77
CA THR A 19 -0.22 -3.36 11.43
C THR A 19 0.98 -3.05 12.35
N ILE A 20 1.47 -4.04 13.10
CA ILE A 20 2.64 -3.88 13.99
C ILE A 20 3.90 -3.59 13.18
N LEU A 21 4.14 -4.33 12.09
CA LEU A 21 5.28 -4.11 11.19
C LEU A 21 5.28 -2.70 10.62
N HIS A 22 4.13 -2.19 10.17
CA HIS A 22 4.04 -0.81 9.67
C HIS A 22 4.28 0.23 10.76
N GLY A 23 3.85 -0.04 12.00
CA GLY A 23 4.14 0.82 13.13
C GLY A 23 5.64 0.87 13.46
N LEU A 24 6.30 -0.29 13.42
CA LEU A 24 7.75 -0.40 13.54
C LEU A 24 8.46 0.33 12.41
N MET A 25 8.02 0.19 11.15
CA MET A 25 8.57 0.95 10.03
C MET A 25 8.53 2.45 10.26
N LEU A 26 7.43 2.99 10.82
CA LEU A 26 7.35 4.42 11.16
C LEU A 26 8.35 4.82 12.24
N LYS A 27 8.50 4.01 13.30
CA LYS A 27 9.51 4.27 14.34
C LYS A 27 10.94 4.20 13.77
N LEU A 28 11.22 3.21 12.93
CA LEU A 28 12.55 3.02 12.35
C LEU A 28 12.86 4.08 11.29
N ALA A 29 11.85 4.67 10.65
CA ALA A 29 12.01 5.80 9.74
C ALA A 29 12.56 7.05 10.45
N GLU A 30 12.24 7.25 11.73
CA GLU A 30 12.83 8.32 12.54
C GLU A 30 14.34 8.15 12.74
N MET A 31 14.85 6.92 12.56
CA MET A 31 16.26 6.56 12.68
C MET A 31 16.94 6.30 11.33
N GLY A 32 16.19 6.37 10.21
CA GLY A 32 16.68 6.03 8.87
C GLY A 32 16.96 4.53 8.67
N LEU A 33 16.26 3.66 9.41
CA LEU A 33 16.45 2.20 9.41
C LEU A 33 15.24 1.43 8.84
N GLU A 34 14.24 2.14 8.32
CA GLU A 34 13.02 1.55 7.77
C GLU A 34 13.26 0.66 6.56
N THR A 35 14.21 1.04 5.70
CA THR A 35 14.58 0.26 4.52
C THR A 35 15.26 -1.05 4.91
N GLU A 36 16.24 -1.01 5.83
CA GLU A 36 16.90 -2.22 6.33
C GLU A 36 15.91 -3.17 7.02
N PHE A 37 14.98 -2.64 7.80
CA PHE A 37 13.93 -3.44 8.42
C PHE A 37 13.02 -4.09 7.40
N LEU A 38 12.58 -3.33 6.39
CA LEU A 38 11.71 -3.84 5.34
C LEU A 38 12.37 -4.98 4.56
N ASP A 39 13.67 -4.84 4.25
CA ASP A 39 14.45 -5.89 3.59
C ASP A 39 14.51 -7.17 4.43
N LYS A 40 14.74 -7.05 5.74
CA LYS A 40 14.72 -8.20 6.66
C LYS A 40 13.34 -8.84 6.77
N VAL A 41 12.27 -8.04 6.80
CA VAL A 41 10.88 -8.54 6.80
C VAL A 41 10.58 -9.29 5.49
N PHE A 42 11.00 -8.75 4.34
CA PHE A 42 10.83 -9.41 3.06
C PHE A 42 11.64 -10.70 2.95
N GLN A 43 12.87 -10.72 3.44
CA GLN A 43 13.67 -11.94 3.54
C GLN A 43 12.95 -13.00 4.40
N ALA A 44 12.53 -12.62 5.61
CA ALA A 44 11.84 -13.53 6.52
C ALA A 44 10.55 -14.10 5.91
N TYR A 45 9.77 -13.28 5.22
CA TYR A 45 8.50 -13.69 4.62
C TYR A 45 8.65 -14.46 3.30
N PHE A 46 9.30 -13.85 2.30
CA PHE A 46 9.35 -14.39 0.94
C PHE A 46 10.41 -15.48 0.76
N VAL A 47 11.47 -15.50 1.56
CA VAL A 47 12.57 -16.46 1.38
C VAL A 47 12.54 -17.50 2.48
N ASP A 48 12.50 -17.07 3.74
CA ASP A 48 12.61 -17.97 4.89
C ASP A 48 11.25 -18.57 5.32
N GLN A 49 10.14 -18.10 4.71
CA GLN A 49 8.76 -18.56 4.99
C GLN A 49 8.36 -18.49 6.47
N GLN A 50 8.87 -17.49 7.19
CA GLN A 50 8.54 -17.25 8.59
C GLN A 50 7.20 -16.53 8.75
N ASP A 51 6.53 -16.76 9.88
CA ASP A 51 5.32 -16.03 10.25
C ASP A 51 5.69 -14.62 10.75
N ILE A 52 5.69 -13.64 9.85
CA ILE A 52 5.97 -12.24 10.20
C ILE A 52 4.85 -11.57 11.02
N CYS A 53 3.74 -12.27 11.30
CA CYS A 53 2.69 -11.82 12.20
C CYS A 53 2.92 -12.29 13.64
N ASP A 54 3.86 -13.21 13.86
CA ASP A 54 4.26 -13.67 15.18
C ASP A 54 5.23 -12.70 15.85
N VAL A 55 5.01 -12.44 17.15
CA VAL A 55 5.78 -11.47 17.92
C VAL A 55 7.24 -11.94 18.08
N TYR A 56 7.49 -13.25 18.18
CA TYR A 56 8.86 -13.75 18.32
C TYR A 56 9.64 -13.64 17.00
N ALA A 57 8.99 -13.87 15.86
CA ALA A 57 9.60 -13.62 14.56
C ALA A 57 10.01 -12.14 14.38
N VAL A 58 9.12 -11.22 14.76
CA VAL A 58 9.43 -9.77 14.72
C VAL A 58 10.56 -9.41 15.67
N ALA A 59 10.58 -9.96 16.89
CA ALA A 59 11.66 -9.74 17.85
C ALA A 59 13.02 -10.20 17.32
N ASN A 60 13.08 -11.37 16.66
CA ASN A 60 14.30 -11.88 16.03
C ASN A 60 14.80 -10.94 14.91
N ILE A 61 13.91 -10.44 14.05
CA ILE A 61 14.27 -9.45 13.01
C ILE A 61 14.90 -8.21 13.65
N ILE A 62 14.30 -7.71 14.73
CA ILE A 62 14.79 -6.55 15.48
C ILE A 62 16.16 -6.81 16.12
N GLU A 63 16.37 -7.98 16.74
CA GLU A 63 17.65 -8.36 17.34
C GLU A 63 18.77 -8.39 16.29
N GLN A 64 18.48 -8.87 15.08
CA GLN A 64 19.44 -8.89 13.97
C GLN A 64 19.85 -7.50 13.50
N MET A 65 19.03 -6.47 13.74
CA MET A 65 19.35 -5.07 13.44
C MET A 65 20.18 -4.40 14.55
N LYS A 66 20.43 -5.09 15.67
CA LYS A 66 21.21 -4.58 16.82
C LYS A 66 20.68 -3.24 17.35
N LEU A 67 19.36 -3.10 17.37
CA LEU A 67 18.67 -1.89 17.86
C LEU A 67 18.67 -1.83 19.38
N ASP A 68 18.54 -0.61 19.92
CA ASP A 68 18.30 -0.40 21.34
C ASP A 68 16.86 -0.82 21.69
N GLU A 69 16.74 -1.86 22.51
CA GLU A 69 15.45 -2.41 22.93
C GLU A 69 14.61 -1.38 23.70
N ASP A 70 15.24 -0.45 24.42
CA ASP A 70 14.54 0.58 25.19
C ASP A 70 13.84 1.60 24.28
N GLU A 71 14.42 1.90 23.11
CA GLU A 71 13.79 2.78 22.11
C GLU A 71 12.55 2.13 21.48
N LEU A 72 12.57 0.81 21.30
CA LEU A 72 11.44 0.07 20.73
C LEU A 72 10.32 -0.11 21.76
N LYS A 73 10.65 -0.36 23.02
CA LYS A 73 9.69 -0.40 24.13
C LYS A 73 8.96 0.93 24.29
N LYS A 74 9.64 2.07 24.13
CA LYS A 74 8.99 3.40 24.15
C LYS A 74 7.93 3.57 23.05
N SER A 75 8.11 2.91 21.90
CA SER A 75 7.14 2.90 20.81
C SER A 75 6.03 1.85 20.95
N ASP A 76 6.04 1.08 22.04
CA ASP A 76 5.23 -0.12 22.23
C ASP A 76 5.31 -1.04 21.00
N TYR A 77 6.55 -1.27 20.52
CA TYR A 77 6.82 -2.04 19.31
C TYR A 77 5.97 -1.61 18.10
N GLY A 78 5.81 -0.31 17.90
CA GLY A 78 5.04 0.26 16.80
C GLY A 78 3.54 0.43 17.06
N ILE A 79 2.98 -0.08 18.16
CA ILE A 79 1.56 0.10 18.50
C ILE A 79 1.22 1.57 18.73
N ALA A 80 2.17 2.35 19.28
CA ALA A 80 2.00 3.79 19.49
C ALA A 80 1.69 4.55 18.18
N TYR A 81 2.09 4.02 17.03
CA TYR A 81 1.92 4.65 15.71
C TYR A 81 0.56 4.36 15.05
N LYS A 82 -0.33 3.61 15.70
CA LYS A 82 -1.64 3.22 15.13
C LYS A 82 -2.46 4.41 14.61
N SER A 83 -2.48 5.52 15.35
CA SER A 83 -3.21 6.72 14.92
C SER A 83 -2.63 7.32 13.65
N GLN A 84 -1.29 7.39 13.57
CA GLN A 84 -0.59 7.90 12.39
C GLN A 84 -0.80 6.98 11.18
N LEU A 85 -0.81 5.65 11.38
CA LEU A 85 -1.11 4.70 10.31
C LEU A 85 -2.51 4.88 9.73
N LEU A 86 -3.52 5.11 10.57
CA LEU A 86 -4.88 5.37 10.08
C LEU A 86 -4.95 6.66 9.26
N LYS A 87 -4.30 7.72 9.74
CA LYS A 87 -4.20 8.98 9.00
C LYS A 87 -3.51 8.81 7.64
N LEU A 88 -2.39 8.07 7.59
CA LEU A 88 -1.69 7.77 6.33
C LEU A 88 -2.55 6.95 5.37
N LEU A 89 -3.34 6.01 5.88
CA LEU A 89 -4.24 5.21 5.05
C LEU A 89 -5.35 6.07 4.43
N ASP A 90 -5.94 6.97 5.21
CA ASP A 90 -6.96 7.91 4.74
C ASP A 90 -6.38 8.86 3.68
N GLU A 91 -5.23 9.49 3.96
CA GLU A 91 -4.53 10.38 3.02
C GLU A 91 -4.17 9.67 1.71
N ASN A 92 -3.69 8.43 1.78
CA ASN A 92 -3.39 7.62 0.58
C ASN A 92 -4.67 7.24 -0.18
N GLY A 93 -5.77 6.97 0.53
CA GLY A 93 -7.08 6.73 -0.08
C GLY A 93 -7.60 7.93 -0.86
N GLU A 94 -7.42 9.14 -0.32
CA GLU A 94 -7.77 10.40 -1.01
C GLU A 94 -6.93 10.62 -2.29
N LEU A 95 -5.71 10.09 -2.33
CA LEU A 95 -4.84 10.09 -3.51
C LEU A 95 -5.18 8.97 -4.52
N GLY A 96 -6.22 8.18 -4.25
CA GLY A 96 -6.67 7.10 -5.13
C GLY A 96 -5.85 5.81 -5.03
N VAL A 97 -5.03 5.66 -3.98
CA VAL A 97 -4.25 4.44 -3.74
C VAL A 97 -5.19 3.32 -3.28
N GLN A 98 -5.33 2.27 -4.10
CA GLN A 98 -6.18 1.11 -3.80
C GLN A 98 -5.41 -0.21 -3.61
N GLY A 99 -4.09 -0.19 -3.82
CA GLY A 99 -3.25 -1.37 -3.72
C GLY A 99 -1.78 -1.00 -3.76
N THR A 100 -0.92 -1.96 -3.43
CA THR A 100 0.53 -1.80 -3.42
C THR A 100 1.20 -2.80 -4.37
N PRO A 101 2.40 -2.49 -4.91
CA PRO A 101 3.09 -1.21 -4.80
C PRO A 101 2.39 -0.12 -5.63
N PHE A 102 2.49 1.14 -5.20
CA PHE A 102 1.93 2.30 -5.87
C PHE A 102 2.90 3.48 -5.76
N PHE A 103 3.08 4.20 -6.85
CA PHE A 103 4.04 5.28 -6.94
C PHE A 103 3.35 6.56 -7.43
N ILE A 104 3.62 7.68 -6.76
CA ILE A 104 3.20 9.02 -7.17
C ILE A 104 4.47 9.82 -7.46
N PHE A 105 4.59 10.34 -8.68
CA PHE A 105 5.74 11.12 -9.11
C PHE A 105 5.34 12.58 -9.26
N ASP A 106 5.99 13.45 -8.49
CA ASP A 106 5.79 14.91 -8.50
C ASP A 106 4.31 15.34 -8.47
N ARG A 107 3.44 14.55 -7.80
CA ARG A 107 1.98 14.75 -7.77
C ARG A 107 1.32 14.90 -9.16
N THR A 108 2.00 14.48 -10.23
CA THR A 108 1.58 14.65 -11.63
C THR A 108 1.34 13.31 -12.32
N PHE A 109 2.16 12.31 -12.01
CA PHE A 109 1.98 10.96 -12.52
C PHE A 109 1.73 9.99 -11.38
N ALA A 110 0.88 8.99 -11.62
CA ALA A 110 0.63 7.89 -10.70
C ALA A 110 0.79 6.56 -11.44
N MET A 111 1.38 5.56 -10.77
CA MET A 111 1.64 4.25 -11.33
C MET A 111 1.27 3.17 -10.32
N SER A 112 0.34 2.29 -10.70
CA SER A 112 -0.14 1.20 -9.85
C SER A 112 0.49 -0.14 -10.25
N GLY A 113 0.89 -0.91 -9.25
CA GLY A 113 1.46 -2.24 -9.38
C GLY A 113 2.96 -2.24 -9.73
N ALA A 114 3.54 -3.45 -9.69
CA ALA A 114 4.91 -3.69 -10.11
C ALA A 114 4.99 -3.60 -11.65
N GLN A 115 5.37 -2.43 -12.15
CA GLN A 115 5.52 -2.18 -13.59
C GLN A 115 6.95 -2.48 -14.07
N PRO A 116 7.14 -2.82 -15.36
CA PRO A 116 8.46 -2.97 -15.96
C PRO A 116 9.31 -1.71 -15.82
N VAL A 117 10.63 -1.90 -15.73
CA VAL A 117 11.62 -0.81 -15.60
C VAL A 117 11.48 0.23 -16.71
N ASP A 118 11.16 -0.18 -17.94
CA ASP A 118 10.99 0.75 -19.06
C ASP A 118 9.88 1.79 -18.83
N LYS A 119 8.79 1.41 -18.14
CA LYS A 119 7.71 2.35 -17.81
C LYS A 119 8.14 3.36 -16.75
N LEU A 120 8.89 2.91 -15.75
CA LEU A 120 9.50 3.80 -14.75
C LEU A 120 10.44 4.80 -15.43
N MET A 121 11.31 4.32 -16.32
CA MET A 121 12.25 5.16 -17.06
C MET A 121 11.53 6.22 -17.88
N PHE A 122 10.48 5.82 -18.62
CA PHE A 122 9.66 6.75 -19.40
C PHE A 122 9.07 7.86 -18.53
N ILE A 123 8.52 7.55 -17.35
CA ILE A 123 7.97 8.57 -16.44
C ILE A 123 9.06 9.55 -15.99
N PHE A 124 10.25 9.04 -15.63
CA PHE A 124 11.37 9.91 -15.23
C PHE A 124 11.82 10.83 -16.37
N GLU A 125 11.89 10.33 -17.60
CA GLU A 125 12.19 11.16 -18.79
C GLU A 125 11.16 12.28 -18.96
N GLN A 126 9.86 11.98 -18.84
CA GLN A 126 8.80 13.00 -18.92
C GLN A 126 8.92 14.07 -17.83
N LEU A 127 9.28 13.67 -16.60
CA LEU A 127 9.48 14.60 -15.49
C LEU A 127 10.68 15.52 -15.72
N VAL A 128 11.79 14.97 -16.22
CA VAL A 128 12.98 15.76 -16.55
C VAL A 128 12.67 16.76 -17.66
N GLU A 129 11.97 16.36 -18.72
CA GLU A 129 11.55 17.27 -19.79
C GLU A 129 10.56 18.33 -19.32
N ARG A 130 9.68 18.00 -18.37
CA ARG A 130 8.80 18.97 -17.72
C ARG A 130 9.58 19.99 -16.88
N ALA A 131 10.55 19.54 -16.10
CA ALA A 131 11.38 20.40 -15.25
C ALA A 131 12.26 21.37 -16.05
N LYS A 132 12.66 20.99 -17.28
CA LYS A 132 13.43 21.85 -18.19
C LYS A 132 12.60 22.96 -18.83
N ARG A 133 11.27 22.83 -18.89
CA ARG A 133 10.41 23.89 -19.41
C ARG A 133 10.35 25.02 -18.38
N PRO A 134 10.70 26.28 -18.74
CA PRO A 134 10.47 27.40 -17.85
C PRO A 134 8.98 27.46 -17.54
N ALA A 135 8.62 27.70 -16.27
CA ALA A 135 7.23 27.90 -15.87
C ALA A 135 6.65 28.99 -16.77
N SER A 136 5.80 28.62 -17.72
CA SER A 136 5.22 29.57 -18.65
C SER A 136 4.43 30.57 -17.83
N VAL A 137 4.92 31.81 -17.82
CA VAL A 137 4.18 32.99 -17.34
C VAL A 137 2.81 32.94 -17.98
N SER A 138 1.77 32.81 -17.14
CA SER A 138 0.40 33.02 -17.58
C SER A 138 0.30 34.48 -18.04
N GLN A 139 0.27 34.70 -19.36
CA GLN A 139 0.02 36.04 -19.91
C GLN A 139 -1.44 36.40 -19.64
N SER A 140 -1.67 37.20 -18.59
CA SER A 140 -2.88 38.01 -18.47
C SER A 140 -2.75 39.22 -19.39
N THR A 141 -3.11 39.09 -20.66
CA THR A 141 -3.53 40.25 -21.46
C THR A 141 -4.99 40.49 -21.14
N GLY A 142 -5.25 41.49 -20.31
CA GLY A 142 -6.58 42.04 -20.16
C GLY A 142 -6.92 42.88 -21.38
N GLU A 143 -8.08 42.61 -21.99
CA GLU A 143 -9.00 43.63 -22.51
C GLU A 143 -10.37 42.96 -22.79
N ASP A 144 -11.34 43.33 -21.95
CA ASP A 144 -12.79 43.46 -22.14
C ASP A 144 -13.62 42.41 -22.91
N GLY A 145 -14.50 41.72 -22.17
CA GLY A 145 -15.88 41.45 -22.61
C GLY A 145 -16.38 39.99 -22.58
N LYS A 146 -17.31 39.73 -21.63
CA LYS A 146 -18.36 38.67 -21.60
C LYS A 146 -17.96 37.19 -21.46
N GLY A 147 -18.22 36.68 -20.26
CA GLY A 147 -18.90 35.40 -19.93
C GLY A 147 -18.57 34.14 -20.73
N GLY A 148 -17.93 33.16 -20.09
CA GLY A 148 -17.81 31.79 -20.58
C GLY A 148 -17.15 30.90 -19.51
N GLN A 149 -17.68 29.69 -19.33
CA GLN A 149 -17.33 28.74 -18.28
C GLN A 149 -15.92 28.14 -18.45
N ASP A 150 -15.15 28.05 -17.37
CA ASP A 150 -13.82 27.45 -17.35
C ASP A 150 -13.87 25.92 -17.51
N LYS A 151 -13.28 25.43 -18.59
CA LYS A 151 -13.14 24.01 -18.93
C LYS A 151 -11.69 23.60 -18.63
N LEU A 152 -11.48 22.63 -17.73
CA LEU A 152 -10.18 21.98 -17.56
C LEU A 152 -9.76 21.36 -18.90
N THR A 153 -8.57 21.70 -19.37
CA THR A 153 -7.96 21.10 -20.56
C THR A 153 -7.33 19.77 -20.17
N GLU A 154 -7.88 18.69 -20.73
CA GLU A 154 -7.39 17.32 -20.61
C GLU A 154 -5.99 17.21 -21.23
N GLY A 155 -5.00 16.84 -20.42
CA GLY A 155 -3.72 16.32 -20.92
C GLY A 155 -3.92 14.93 -21.54
N PRO A 156 -2.99 14.44 -22.37
CA PRO A 156 -3.18 13.18 -23.10
C PRO A 156 -3.37 12.03 -22.13
N SER A 157 -4.60 11.52 -22.08
CA SER A 157 -4.98 10.26 -21.44
C SER A 157 -4.21 9.13 -22.13
N LEU A 158 -3.24 8.52 -21.46
CA LEU A 158 -2.78 7.19 -21.86
C LEU A 158 -3.82 6.18 -21.37
N ASP A 159 -4.61 5.73 -22.33
CA ASP A 159 -5.66 4.71 -22.28
C ASP A 159 -5.66 3.81 -21.04
N THR A 160 -6.66 4.03 -20.19
CA THR A 160 -7.24 2.97 -19.37
C THR A 160 -7.86 1.92 -20.30
N ALA A 161 -7.13 0.83 -20.54
CA ALA A 161 -7.70 -0.33 -21.21
C ALA A 161 -8.85 -0.90 -20.36
N THR A 162 -10.06 -0.58 -20.80
CA THR A 162 -11.33 -1.15 -20.36
C THR A 162 -11.39 -2.63 -20.76
N VAL A 163 -11.66 -3.51 -19.80
CA VAL A 163 -12.27 -4.81 -20.10
C VAL A 163 -13.69 -4.81 -19.53
N ALA A 164 -14.63 -5.06 -20.44
CA ALA A 164 -16.05 -4.82 -20.33
C ALA A 164 -16.75 -5.71 -19.28
N SER A 165 -17.70 -5.07 -18.58
CA SER A 165 -18.82 -5.71 -17.88
C SER A 165 -19.83 -6.21 -18.91
N ALA A 166 -20.14 -7.50 -18.87
CA ALA A 166 -21.27 -8.08 -19.57
C ALA A 166 -22.46 -8.23 -18.62
N THR A 167 -23.60 -7.77 -19.12
CA THR A 167 -24.91 -7.60 -18.50
C THR A 167 -25.58 -8.87 -18.01
N GLY A 168 -26.21 -8.77 -16.83
CA GLY A 168 -27.61 -9.14 -16.62
C GLY A 168 -27.96 -10.62 -16.39
N THR A 169 -28.26 -10.98 -15.14
CA THR A 169 -29.34 -11.93 -14.82
C THR A 169 -29.91 -11.62 -13.43
N THR A 170 -31.22 -11.45 -13.40
CA THR A 170 -32.16 -11.13 -12.30
C THR A 170 -32.03 -12.07 -11.08
N PRO A 171 -32.24 -11.59 -9.83
CA PRO A 171 -32.26 -12.46 -8.66
C PRO A 171 -33.66 -13.06 -8.43
N PRO A 172 -33.80 -14.33 -8.03
CA PRO A 172 -35.07 -14.84 -7.52
C PRO A 172 -35.32 -14.44 -6.05
N SER A 173 -36.58 -14.14 -5.81
CA SER A 173 -37.21 -13.79 -4.54
C SER A 173 -37.23 -14.93 -3.50
N ARG A 174 -37.35 -14.52 -2.23
CA ARG A 174 -37.19 -15.23 -0.94
C ARG A 174 -38.24 -16.32 -0.66
N SER A 175 -37.87 -17.26 0.23
CA SER A 175 -38.75 -17.79 1.29
C SER A 175 -37.94 -18.32 2.50
N PRO A 176 -38.50 -18.35 3.72
CA PRO A 176 -37.75 -18.32 4.98
C PRO A 176 -37.37 -19.70 5.49
N ALA A 177 -36.14 -19.85 6.00
CA ALA A 177 -35.71 -21.04 6.72
C ALA A 177 -35.98 -20.90 8.22
N THR A 178 -36.63 -21.93 8.76
CA THR A 178 -37.11 -22.11 10.12
C THR A 178 -35.99 -22.17 11.17
N THR A 179 -36.27 -21.56 12.31
CA THR A 179 -35.50 -21.54 13.57
C THR A 179 -35.26 -22.94 14.15
N SER A 180 -34.03 -23.22 14.61
CA SER A 180 -33.74 -24.24 15.64
C SER A 180 -32.47 -23.84 16.43
N PRO A 181 -32.53 -23.64 17.76
CA PRO A 181 -31.37 -23.25 18.55
C PRO A 181 -30.60 -24.47 19.07
N ALA A 182 -29.34 -24.61 18.64
CA ALA A 182 -28.41 -25.58 19.22
C ALA A 182 -27.65 -24.94 20.39
N ALA A 183 -27.78 -25.55 21.58
CA ALA A 183 -27.15 -25.13 22.83
C ALA A 183 -25.62 -25.39 22.85
N PRO A 184 -24.83 -24.61 23.62
CA PRO A 184 -23.39 -24.82 23.74
C PRO A 184 -23.07 -26.03 24.62
N ARG A 185 -22.24 -26.95 24.11
CA ARG A 185 -21.67 -28.04 24.91
C ARG A 185 -20.49 -27.51 25.73
N TYR A 186 -20.67 -27.45 27.04
CA TYR A 186 -19.57 -27.26 27.98
C TYR A 186 -18.72 -28.54 28.06
N PHE A 187 -17.41 -28.37 27.91
CA PHE A 187 -16.40 -29.40 28.11
C PHE A 187 -16.04 -29.42 29.60
N THR A 188 -16.33 -30.52 30.31
CA THR A 188 -15.82 -30.75 31.68
C THR A 188 -14.63 -31.71 31.62
N PRO A 189 -13.51 -31.43 32.32
CA PRO A 189 -12.42 -32.39 32.45
C PRO A 189 -12.75 -33.43 33.53
N SER A 190 -12.39 -34.69 33.26
CA SER A 190 -12.49 -35.79 34.23
C SER A 190 -11.11 -36.12 34.79
N SER A 191 -11.00 -36.02 36.12
CA SER A 191 -10.18 -36.78 37.11
C SER A 191 -9.43 -35.87 38.06
#